data_AF-A0A379WRA0-F1
#
_entry.id   AF-A0A379WRA0-F1
#
_cell.length_a   1.000
_cell.length_b   1.000
_cell.length_c   1.000
_cell.angle_alpha   90.00
_cell.angle_beta   90.00
_cell.angle_gamma   90.00
#
_symmetry.space_group_name_H-M   'P 1'
#
loop_
_entity.id
_entity.type
_entity.pdbx_description
1 polymer ?
#
loop_
_entity_poly.entity_id
_entity_poly.type
_entity_poly.pdbx_seq_one_letter_code
_entity_poly.pdbx_strand_id
1 'polypeptide(L)'
;MFSRIRGLISCQSNTQTIAPTLSPPSSGHVSFAGVDYPLLPLDHQTPLVFQWFERNPDRFSQNEIPIINTQKNPYLNNIINAAIIEKERIIGIFVDGDFSKGQRKALAKLEQNYRNIKVIYNSDLNYSMYDKKLTTIYLENITKLEAQSASERDEVLLNGVKKSLEDVLKNNPEETLISSHNKDKGHLWFDFYRNLFLLKGSDAFLEAGKPGCHHLQPGGGCIYLDADMLLTDKLGTLYLPDGIAIHVSRKDNHVSLENGIIAVNRSEHPALIKRTRNYAQ
;
A
#
# COMPACT_ATOMS: atom_id res chain seq x y z
N MET A 1 -13.17 -9.14 -15.22
CA MET A 1 -14.18 -8.97 -14.15
C MET A 1 -13.78 -9.92 -13.03
N PHE A 2 -12.97 -9.46 -12.07
CA PHE A 2 -12.52 -10.29 -10.95
C PHE A 2 -13.47 -10.08 -9.77
N SER A 3 -14.22 -11.12 -9.41
CA SER A 3 -14.98 -11.16 -8.17
C SER A 3 -14.01 -11.55 -7.05
N ARG A 4 -13.59 -10.57 -6.23
CA ARG A 4 -12.92 -10.81 -4.95
C ARG A 4 -14.00 -10.83 -3.85
N ILE A 5 -13.86 -11.78 -2.94
CA ILE A 5 -14.80 -12.05 -1.84
C ILE A 5 -14.60 -10.95 -0.78
N ARG A 6 -15.70 -10.39 -0.28
CA ARG A 6 -15.70 -9.35 0.77
C ARG A 6 -15.10 -9.91 2.06
N GLY A 7 -14.02 -9.32 2.55
CA GLY A 7 -13.48 -9.58 3.88
C GLY A 7 -14.20 -8.72 4.93
N LEU A 8 -14.68 -9.35 6.00
CA LEU A 8 -15.19 -8.67 7.20
C LEU A 8 -14.09 -8.71 8.27
N ILE A 9 -13.71 -7.55 8.81
CA ILE A 9 -12.80 -7.47 9.95
C ILE A 9 -13.66 -7.31 11.21
N SER A 10 -13.77 -8.36 12.02
CA SER A 10 -14.46 -8.35 13.31
C SER A 10 -13.44 -8.55 14.44
N CYS A 11 -13.44 -7.66 15.43
CA CYS A 11 -12.75 -7.86 16.69
C CYS A 11 -13.74 -8.45 17.71
N GLN A 12 -13.36 -9.55 18.36
CA GLN A 12 -14.15 -10.14 19.45
C GLN A 12 -14.18 -9.20 20.65
N SER A 13 -15.38 -8.79 21.08
CA SER A 13 -15.62 -8.04 22.30
C SER A 13 -15.78 -9.01 23.48
N ASN A 14 -14.80 -9.02 24.39
CA ASN A 14 -14.93 -9.74 25.66
C ASN A 14 -15.58 -8.82 26.71
N THR A 15 -16.73 -9.23 27.23
CA THR A 15 -17.43 -8.56 28.34
C THR A 15 -16.84 -8.95 29.71
N GLN A 16 -16.37 -7.92 30.43
CA GLN A 16 -16.23 -7.66 31.89
C GLN A 16 -15.85 -8.79 32.87
N THR A 17 -14.86 -8.56 33.76
CA THR A 17 -15.00 -8.44 35.25
C THR A 17 -13.67 -7.97 35.90
N ILE A 18 -13.75 -6.99 36.81
CA ILE A 18 -12.87 -6.50 37.91
C ILE A 18 -11.35 -6.76 37.84
N ALA A 19 -10.58 -5.66 37.89
CA ALA A 19 -9.12 -5.58 37.79
C ALA A 19 -8.35 -6.12 39.02
N PRO A 20 -7.19 -6.75 38.79
CA PRO A 20 -5.95 -6.41 39.46
C PRO A 20 -5.15 -5.45 38.56
N THR A 21 -4.33 -4.61 39.18
CA THR A 21 -3.41 -3.66 38.54
C THR A 21 -2.65 -4.30 37.37
N LEU A 22 -3.12 -4.04 36.15
CA LEU A 22 -2.50 -4.48 34.90
C LEU A 22 -1.18 -3.71 34.74
N SER A 23 -0.08 -4.37 35.03
CA SER A 23 1.18 -4.10 34.34
C SER A 23 0.88 -4.09 32.83
N PRO A 24 1.41 -3.15 32.02
CA PRO A 24 1.28 -3.24 30.57
C PRO A 24 1.78 -4.64 30.16
N PRO A 25 1.04 -5.39 29.32
CA PRO A 25 1.44 -6.74 28.96
C PRO A 25 2.86 -6.67 28.39
N SER A 26 3.77 -7.46 28.97
CA SER A 26 5.13 -7.64 28.45
C SER A 26 5.03 -7.85 26.93
N SER A 27 5.78 -7.09 26.12
CA SER A 27 5.66 -7.20 24.65
C SER A 27 5.87 -8.65 24.24
N GLY A 28 4.79 -9.30 23.77
CA GLY A 28 4.85 -10.68 23.33
C GLY A 28 5.88 -10.86 22.23
N HIS A 29 6.35 -12.07 22.04
CA HIS A 29 7.16 -12.46 20.88
C HIS A 29 6.49 -13.62 20.17
N VAL A 30 6.83 -13.80 18.91
CA VAL A 30 6.45 -14.98 18.12
C VAL A 30 7.69 -15.53 17.44
N SER A 31 7.74 -16.84 17.25
CA SER A 31 8.89 -17.51 16.64
C SER A 31 8.55 -17.95 15.22
N PHE A 32 9.47 -17.71 14.27
CA PHE A 32 9.37 -18.20 12.91
C PHE A 32 10.76 -18.61 12.41
N ALA A 33 10.86 -19.81 11.84
CA ALA A 33 12.12 -20.38 11.35
C ALA A 33 13.27 -20.35 12.38
N GLY A 34 12.96 -20.54 13.67
CA GLY A 34 13.93 -20.53 14.76
C GLY A 34 14.42 -19.14 15.17
N VAL A 35 13.77 -18.07 14.71
CA VAL A 35 14.07 -16.68 15.08
C VAL A 35 12.87 -16.10 15.80
N ASP A 36 13.10 -15.43 16.93
CA ASP A 36 12.06 -14.75 17.69
C ASP A 36 11.91 -13.30 17.24
N TYR A 37 10.67 -12.89 17.01
CA TYR A 37 10.29 -11.55 16.58
C TYR A 37 9.43 -10.89 17.65
N PRO A 38 9.77 -9.67 18.10
CA PRO A 38 8.93 -8.95 19.05
C PRO A 38 7.63 -8.51 18.36
N LEU A 39 6.52 -8.53 19.10
CA LEU A 39 5.27 -7.93 18.66
C LEU A 39 5.29 -6.42 18.94
N LEU A 40 5.60 -5.65 17.90
CA LEU A 40 5.70 -4.19 17.98
C LEU A 40 4.31 -3.55 17.81
N PRO A 41 4.01 -2.48 18.58
CA PRO A 41 2.72 -1.83 18.52
C PRO A 41 2.56 -0.97 17.26
N LEU A 42 1.35 -0.97 16.69
CA LEU A 42 0.82 0.07 15.82
C LEU A 42 -0.36 0.67 16.57
N ASP A 43 -0.16 1.87 17.11
CA ASP A 43 -1.13 2.50 17.99
C ASP A 43 -2.40 2.96 17.25
N HIS A 44 -3.32 3.53 18.02
CA HIS A 44 -4.58 4.06 17.52
C HIS A 44 -4.41 5.33 16.64
N GLN A 45 -3.21 5.90 16.55
CA GLN A 45 -2.92 7.08 15.72
C GLN A 45 -2.35 6.71 14.34
N THR A 46 -1.79 5.50 14.21
CA THR A 46 -1.28 4.97 12.93
C THR A 46 -2.35 5.12 11.84
N PRO A 47 -2.09 5.83 10.73
CA PRO A 47 -3.14 6.18 9.77
C PRO A 47 -3.61 4.96 8.97
N LEU A 48 -4.91 4.91 8.67
CA LEU A 48 -5.43 3.99 7.64
C LEU A 48 -5.18 4.59 6.26
N VAL A 49 -4.95 3.74 5.26
CA VAL A 49 -4.76 4.15 3.87
C VAL A 49 -5.61 3.27 2.96
N PHE A 50 -6.49 3.92 2.20
CA PHE A 50 -7.18 3.31 1.07
C PHE A 50 -6.56 3.85 -0.22
N GLN A 51 -6.67 3.09 -1.32
CA GLN A 51 -6.14 3.49 -2.62
C GLN A 51 -7.23 3.43 -3.69
N TRP A 52 -7.27 4.45 -4.55
CA TRP A 52 -8.13 4.46 -5.73
C TRP A 52 -7.44 5.09 -6.93
N PHE A 53 -6.92 4.24 -7.82
CA PHE A 53 -6.28 4.66 -9.06
C PHE A 53 -7.26 4.46 -10.21
N GLU A 54 -7.74 5.57 -10.77
CA GLU A 54 -8.78 5.57 -11.78
C GLU A 54 -8.20 5.70 -13.18
N ARG A 55 -8.35 4.65 -13.99
CA ARG A 55 -7.87 4.65 -15.37
C ARG A 55 -8.74 5.50 -16.30
N ASN A 56 -10.04 5.56 -16.05
CA ASN A 56 -10.99 6.30 -16.88
C ASN A 56 -11.88 7.22 -16.03
N PRO A 57 -11.37 8.39 -15.58
CA PRO A 57 -12.13 9.33 -14.76
C PRO A 57 -13.41 9.86 -15.40
N ASP A 58 -13.48 9.90 -16.73
CA ASP A 58 -14.64 10.40 -17.48
C ASP A 58 -15.90 9.54 -17.33
N ARG A 59 -15.78 8.34 -16.75
CA ARG A 59 -16.95 7.51 -16.40
C ARG A 59 -17.76 8.08 -15.23
N PHE A 60 -17.19 9.00 -14.46
CA PHE A 60 -17.88 9.74 -13.41
C PHE A 60 -18.33 11.10 -13.93
N SER A 61 -19.37 11.65 -13.33
CA SER A 61 -19.79 13.01 -13.66
C SER A 61 -18.71 14.02 -13.28
N GLN A 62 -18.68 15.16 -13.97
CA GLN A 62 -17.63 16.17 -13.81
C GLN A 62 -17.51 16.74 -12.38
N ASN A 63 -18.56 16.65 -11.56
CA ASN A 63 -18.56 17.12 -10.16
C ASN A 63 -18.79 15.98 -9.15
N GLU A 64 -18.60 14.73 -9.57
CA GLU A 64 -18.73 13.55 -8.72
C GLU A 64 -17.38 13.18 -8.10
N ILE A 65 -17.39 12.55 -6.93
CA ILE A 65 -16.17 11.98 -6.35
C ILE A 65 -15.76 10.79 -7.22
N PRO A 66 -14.57 10.78 -7.85
CA PRO A 66 -14.19 9.80 -8.85
C PRO A 66 -13.68 8.48 -8.23
N ILE A 67 -14.43 7.95 -7.26
CA ILE A 67 -14.20 6.69 -6.56
C ILE A 67 -15.44 5.82 -6.76
N ILE A 68 -15.26 4.56 -7.17
CA ILE A 68 -16.40 3.68 -7.47
C ILE A 68 -17.34 3.54 -6.26
N ASN A 69 -18.64 3.67 -6.51
CA ASN A 69 -19.64 3.58 -5.46
C ASN A 69 -20.96 2.96 -5.94
N THR A 70 -20.86 1.81 -6.59
CA THR A 70 -22.04 1.06 -7.07
C THR A 70 -22.55 0.10 -5.98
N GLN A 71 -23.72 -0.50 -6.17
CA GLN A 71 -24.22 -1.56 -5.28
C GLN A 71 -23.24 -2.74 -5.12
N LYS A 72 -22.55 -3.12 -6.20
CA LYS A 72 -21.58 -4.22 -6.20
C LYS A 72 -20.28 -3.80 -5.52
N ASN A 73 -19.81 -2.59 -5.83
CA ASN A 73 -18.55 -2.03 -5.33
C ASN A 73 -18.81 -0.67 -4.64
N PRO A 74 -19.32 -0.68 -3.40
CA PRO A 74 -19.67 0.53 -2.65
C PRO A 74 -18.43 1.13 -1.95
N TYR A 75 -17.32 1.27 -2.67
CA TYR A 75 -16.00 1.51 -2.05
C TYR A 75 -15.89 2.88 -1.42
N LEU A 76 -16.42 3.93 -2.05
CA LEU A 76 -16.50 5.24 -1.41
C LEU A 76 -17.30 5.19 -0.10
N ASN A 77 -18.43 4.48 -0.08
CA ASN A 77 -19.22 4.31 1.15
C ASN A 77 -18.45 3.54 2.22
N ASN A 78 -17.70 2.50 1.84
CA ASN A 78 -16.89 1.73 2.78
C ASN A 78 -15.80 2.60 3.43
N ILE A 79 -15.12 3.42 2.65
CA ILE A 79 -14.09 4.35 3.13
C ILE A 79 -14.70 5.39 4.08
N ILE A 80 -15.86 5.94 3.73
CA ILE A 80 -16.60 6.88 4.61
C ILE A 80 -16.99 6.19 5.92
N ASN A 81 -17.51 4.97 5.87
CA ASN A 81 -17.87 4.21 7.06
C ASN A 81 -16.66 3.96 7.96
N ALA A 82 -15.51 3.61 7.39
CA ALA A 82 -14.26 3.48 8.13
C ALA A 82 -13.88 4.81 8.80
N ALA A 83 -13.98 5.94 8.10
CA ALA A 83 -13.71 7.26 8.67
C ALA A 83 -14.67 7.65 9.81
N ILE A 84 -15.93 7.19 9.77
CA ILE A 84 -16.90 7.40 10.85
C ILE A 84 -16.55 6.55 12.08
N ILE A 85 -16.19 5.29 11.88
CA ILE A 85 -15.78 4.37 12.97
C ILE A 85 -14.48 4.87 13.63
N GLU A 86 -13.49 5.18 12.82
CA GLU A 86 -12.15 5.63 13.21
C GLU A 86 -12.06 7.16 13.24
N LYS A 87 -13.05 7.82 13.86
CA LYS A 87 -13.21 9.29 13.87
C LYS A 87 -11.99 10.09 14.38
N GLU A 88 -11.16 9.47 15.21
CA GLU A 88 -9.97 10.06 15.84
C GLU A 88 -8.66 9.69 15.11
N ARG A 89 -8.73 8.79 14.12
CA ARG A 89 -7.59 8.34 13.34
C ARG A 89 -7.60 8.98 11.95
N ILE A 90 -6.43 9.33 11.44
CA ILE A 90 -6.28 9.84 10.07
C ILE A 90 -6.57 8.73 9.05
N ILE A 91 -7.36 9.06 8.02
CA ILE A 91 -7.73 8.18 6.91
C ILE A 91 -7.20 8.76 5.60
N GLY A 92 -6.12 8.21 5.09
CA GLY A 92 -5.59 8.52 3.76
C GLY A 92 -6.43 7.90 2.66
N ILE A 93 -6.75 8.67 1.63
CA ILE A 93 -7.25 8.18 0.35
C ILE A 93 -6.22 8.54 -0.71
N PHE A 94 -5.40 7.55 -1.06
CA PHE A 94 -4.32 7.66 -2.02
C PHE A 94 -4.86 7.48 -3.44
N VAL A 95 -4.91 8.57 -4.21
CA VAL A 95 -5.59 8.61 -5.50
C VAL A 95 -4.64 8.94 -6.65
N ASP A 96 -4.97 8.43 -7.83
CA ASP A 96 -4.31 8.82 -9.08
C ASP A 96 -5.30 8.69 -10.24
N GLY A 97 -5.08 9.48 -11.30
CA GLY A 97 -5.99 9.60 -12.42
C GLY A 97 -6.05 11.03 -12.96
N ASP A 98 -6.42 11.15 -14.24
CA ASP A 98 -6.61 12.45 -14.90
C ASP A 98 -7.94 13.09 -14.50
N PHE A 99 -8.06 13.43 -13.21
CA PHE A 99 -9.29 13.95 -12.64
C PHE A 99 -9.56 15.39 -13.10
N SER A 100 -10.80 15.65 -13.49
CA SER A 100 -11.24 16.99 -13.84
C SER A 100 -11.21 17.95 -12.65
N LYS A 101 -11.24 19.26 -12.94
CA LYS A 101 -11.30 20.30 -11.88
C LYS A 101 -12.51 20.11 -10.95
N GLY A 102 -13.65 19.68 -11.49
CA GLY A 102 -14.86 19.46 -10.69
C GLY A 102 -14.74 18.22 -9.79
N GLN A 103 -14.14 17.14 -10.29
CA GLN A 103 -13.86 15.93 -9.52
C GLN A 103 -12.88 16.20 -8.37
N ARG A 104 -11.82 17.00 -8.62
CA ARG A 104 -10.89 17.45 -7.58
C ARG A 104 -11.58 18.32 -6.52
N LYS A 105 -12.53 19.18 -6.92
CA LYS A 105 -13.37 19.95 -5.97
C LYS A 105 -14.28 19.03 -5.14
N ALA A 106 -14.83 17.98 -5.73
CA ALA A 106 -15.65 17.00 -5.01
C ALA A 106 -14.82 16.22 -3.96
N LEU A 107 -13.59 15.82 -4.31
CA LEU A 107 -12.63 15.24 -3.36
C LEU A 107 -12.27 16.21 -2.23
N ALA A 108 -12.01 17.48 -2.54
CA ALA A 108 -11.77 18.50 -1.51
C ALA A 108 -12.99 18.70 -0.58
N LYS A 109 -14.21 18.61 -1.13
CA LYS A 109 -15.44 18.68 -0.35
C LYS A 109 -15.60 17.46 0.57
N LEU A 110 -15.16 16.26 0.15
CA LEU A 110 -15.12 15.08 0.99
C LEU A 110 -14.22 15.30 2.23
N GLU A 111 -13.02 15.87 2.06
CA GLU A 111 -12.12 16.20 3.17
C GLU A 111 -12.73 17.24 4.14
N GLN A 112 -13.53 18.19 3.63
CA GLN A 112 -14.24 19.15 4.48
C GLN A 112 -15.35 18.49 5.30
N ASN A 113 -16.09 17.56 4.69
CA ASN A 113 -17.21 16.86 5.33
C ASN A 113 -16.72 15.86 6.39
N TYR A 114 -15.56 15.22 6.15
CA TYR A 114 -14.94 14.26 7.05
C TYR A 114 -13.50 14.67 7.36
N ARG A 115 -13.31 15.42 8.46
CA ARG A 115 -12.04 16.10 8.76
C ARG A 115 -10.82 15.18 8.91
N ASN A 116 -11.04 13.92 9.27
CA ASN A 116 -10.00 12.92 9.39
C ASN A 116 -9.62 12.27 8.06
N ILE A 117 -10.43 12.44 7.00
CA ILE A 117 -10.08 12.03 5.64
C ILE A 117 -9.03 12.99 5.05
N LYS A 118 -8.01 12.41 4.42
CA LYS A 118 -6.93 13.10 3.72
C LYS A 118 -6.77 12.52 2.32
N VAL A 119 -7.15 13.26 1.30
CA VAL A 119 -6.95 12.85 -0.10
C VAL A 119 -5.52 13.20 -0.51
N ILE A 120 -4.76 12.21 -0.96
CA ILE A 120 -3.35 12.36 -1.37
C ILE A 120 -3.25 11.97 -2.83
N TYR A 121 -2.88 12.91 -3.70
CA TYR A 121 -2.64 12.61 -5.10
C TYR A 121 -1.24 12.02 -5.26
N ASN A 122 -1.13 10.93 -6.03
CA ASN A 122 0.14 10.29 -6.31
C ASN A 122 1.15 11.22 -6.97
N SER A 123 0.68 12.15 -7.80
CA SER A 123 1.50 13.20 -8.42
C SER A 123 2.15 14.17 -7.45
N ASP A 124 1.65 14.26 -6.22
CA ASP A 124 2.12 15.22 -5.22
C ASP A 124 3.25 14.63 -4.35
N LEU A 125 3.62 13.36 -4.59
CA LEU A 125 4.66 12.64 -3.88
C LEU A 125 5.87 12.38 -4.79
N ASN A 126 7.07 12.57 -4.25
CA ASN A 126 8.32 12.31 -4.95
C ASN A 126 8.86 10.92 -4.60
N TYR A 127 8.86 10.03 -5.59
CA TYR A 127 9.35 8.67 -5.43
C TYR A 127 10.74 8.43 -6.04
N SER A 128 11.39 9.46 -6.59
CA SER A 128 12.68 9.33 -7.31
C SER A 128 13.77 8.59 -6.52
N MET A 129 13.77 8.71 -5.18
CA MET A 129 14.72 8.00 -4.30
C MET A 129 14.59 6.47 -4.35
N TYR A 130 13.46 5.94 -4.81
CA TYR A 130 13.20 4.51 -4.99
C TYR A 130 13.29 4.07 -6.46
N ASP A 131 13.62 5.00 -7.37
CA ASP A 131 13.65 4.70 -8.80
C ASP A 131 14.99 4.11 -9.24
N LYS A 132 14.96 3.40 -10.37
CA LYS A 132 16.16 2.88 -11.03
C LYS A 132 15.90 2.73 -12.53
N LYS A 133 16.88 3.11 -13.35
CA LYS A 133 16.81 2.92 -14.81
C LYS A 133 16.73 1.43 -15.15
N LEU A 134 15.85 1.07 -16.09
CA LEU A 134 15.72 -0.31 -16.54
C LEU A 134 16.97 -0.80 -17.26
N THR A 135 17.65 0.09 -18.01
CA THR A 135 18.93 -0.22 -18.66
C THR A 135 19.99 -0.65 -17.66
N THR A 136 20.08 0.03 -16.51
CA THR A 136 20.98 -0.35 -15.41
C THR A 136 20.64 -1.74 -14.85
N ILE A 137 19.35 -2.01 -14.59
CA ILE A 137 18.88 -3.30 -14.07
C ILE A 137 19.23 -4.44 -15.03
N TYR A 138 18.95 -4.27 -16.32
CA TYR A 138 19.21 -5.30 -17.32
C TYR A 138 20.70 -5.57 -17.51
N LEU A 139 21.54 -4.53 -17.56
CA LEU A 139 22.99 -4.68 -17.69
C LEU A 139 23.61 -5.38 -16.47
N GLU A 140 23.18 -5.05 -15.25
CA GLU A 140 23.60 -5.73 -14.03
C GLU A 140 23.23 -7.22 -14.07
N ASN A 141 22.00 -7.56 -14.48
CA ASN A 141 21.55 -8.94 -14.57
C ASN A 141 22.24 -9.74 -15.68
N ILE A 142 22.47 -9.14 -16.86
CA ILE A 142 23.26 -9.76 -17.93
C ILE A 142 24.67 -10.08 -17.42
N THR A 143 25.33 -9.11 -16.78
CA THR A 143 26.68 -9.31 -16.21
C THR A 143 26.69 -10.43 -15.18
N LYS A 144 25.71 -10.48 -14.28
CA LYS A 144 25.56 -11.52 -13.26
C LYS A 144 25.34 -12.91 -13.86
N LEU A 145 24.50 -13.02 -14.89
CA LEU A 145 24.23 -14.28 -15.58
C LEU A 145 25.45 -14.74 -16.38
N GLU A 146 26.11 -13.83 -17.11
CA GLU A 146 27.30 -14.14 -17.91
C GLU A 146 28.52 -14.52 -17.06
N ALA A 147 28.57 -14.09 -15.79
CA ALA A 147 29.58 -14.53 -14.84
C ALA A 147 29.41 -15.98 -14.35
N GLN A 148 28.22 -16.58 -14.53
CA GLN A 148 27.97 -17.98 -14.17
C GLN A 148 28.53 -18.94 -15.22
N SER A 149 28.82 -20.17 -14.81
CA SER A 149 29.19 -21.25 -15.73
C SER A 149 28.04 -21.55 -16.70
N ALA A 150 28.35 -21.93 -17.94
CA ALA A 150 27.30 -22.23 -18.93
C ALA A 150 26.37 -23.37 -18.50
N SER A 151 26.85 -24.29 -17.64
CA SER A 151 26.06 -25.40 -17.08
C SER A 151 25.06 -24.97 -16.00
N GLU A 152 25.24 -23.81 -15.38
CA GLU A 152 24.40 -23.30 -14.29
C GLU A 152 23.57 -22.08 -14.71
N ARG A 153 23.93 -21.46 -15.84
CA ARG A 153 23.31 -20.24 -16.32
C ARG A 153 21.92 -20.49 -16.88
N ASP A 154 20.98 -19.65 -16.49
CA ASP A 154 19.66 -19.59 -17.12
C ASP A 154 19.76 -18.82 -18.46
N GLU A 155 20.00 -19.57 -19.54
CA GLU A 155 20.10 -19.02 -20.90
C GLU A 155 18.76 -18.45 -21.42
N VAL A 156 17.62 -18.96 -20.93
CA VAL A 156 16.31 -18.42 -21.32
C VAL A 156 16.13 -17.04 -20.71
N LEU A 157 16.42 -16.89 -19.42
CA LEU A 157 16.39 -15.60 -18.75
C LEU A 157 17.39 -14.62 -19.36
N LEU A 158 18.63 -15.04 -19.63
CA LEU A 158 19.66 -14.18 -20.23
C LEU A 158 19.19 -13.61 -21.58
N ASN A 159 18.66 -14.46 -22.46
CA ASN A 159 18.16 -14.02 -23.76
C ASN A 159 16.92 -13.13 -23.63
N GLY A 160 16.05 -13.42 -22.67
CA GLY A 160 14.90 -12.57 -22.33
C GLY A 160 15.33 -11.16 -21.90
N VAL A 161 16.28 -11.06 -20.96
CA VAL A 161 16.78 -9.78 -20.45
C VAL A 161 17.51 -8.98 -21.55
N LYS A 162 18.30 -9.63 -22.40
CA LYS A 162 18.95 -8.99 -23.56
C LYS A 162 17.93 -8.40 -24.53
N LYS A 163 16.86 -9.13 -24.83
CA LYS A 163 15.77 -8.63 -25.68
C LYS A 163 15.05 -7.46 -25.04
N SER A 164 14.72 -7.54 -23.74
CA SER A 164 14.09 -6.42 -23.02
C SER A 164 14.98 -5.17 -22.98
N LEU A 165 16.30 -5.33 -22.84
CA LEU A 165 17.23 -4.22 -22.93
C LEU A 165 17.24 -3.60 -24.34
N GLU A 166 17.29 -4.42 -25.38
CA GLU A 166 17.21 -3.94 -26.76
C GLU A 166 15.91 -3.16 -27.02
N ASP A 167 14.78 -3.66 -26.54
CA ASP A 167 13.48 -3.00 -26.67
C ASP A 167 13.46 -1.65 -25.93
N VAL A 168 14.02 -1.57 -24.72
CA VAL A 168 14.13 -0.30 -23.97
C VAL A 168 15.04 0.68 -24.70
N LEU A 169 16.20 0.24 -25.19
CA LEU A 169 17.15 1.11 -25.91
C LEU A 169 16.56 1.64 -27.24
N LYS A 170 15.67 0.88 -27.90
CA LYS A 170 14.99 1.33 -29.12
C LYS A 170 13.86 2.32 -28.86
N ASN A 171 13.09 2.11 -27.79
CA ASN A 171 11.84 2.86 -27.56
C ASN A 171 12.02 4.02 -26.58
N ASN A 172 12.65 3.80 -25.43
CA ASN A 172 12.90 4.82 -24.42
C ASN A 172 14.10 4.43 -23.52
N PRO A 173 15.33 4.83 -23.87
CA PRO A 173 16.54 4.52 -23.09
C PRO A 173 16.53 5.03 -21.64
N GLU A 174 15.71 6.05 -21.38
CA GLU A 174 15.57 6.69 -20.06
C GLU A 174 14.44 6.06 -19.23
N GLU A 175 13.81 4.97 -19.69
CA GLU A 175 12.76 4.28 -18.95
C GLU A 175 13.27 3.75 -17.60
N THR A 176 12.48 3.98 -16.56
CA THR A 176 12.77 3.61 -15.18
C THR A 176 11.71 2.65 -14.61
N LEU A 177 11.96 2.11 -13.41
CA LEU A 177 10.96 1.33 -12.69
C LEU A 177 9.67 2.15 -12.50
N ILE A 178 9.77 3.42 -12.13
CA ILE A 178 8.59 4.27 -11.93
C ILE A 178 7.87 4.53 -13.26
N SER A 179 8.58 4.95 -14.30
CA SER A 179 7.93 5.32 -15.56
C SER A 179 7.28 4.13 -16.29
N SER A 180 7.86 2.93 -16.11
CA SER A 180 7.33 1.69 -16.71
C SER A 180 6.06 1.16 -16.02
N HIS A 181 5.85 1.48 -14.74
CA HIS A 181 4.69 1.05 -13.95
C HIS A 181 3.57 2.10 -13.94
N ASN A 182 3.10 2.47 -15.13
CA ASN A 182 2.06 3.48 -15.34
C ASN A 182 0.64 2.88 -15.52
N LYS A 183 -0.36 3.75 -15.72
CA LYS A 183 -1.79 3.41 -15.83
C LYS A 183 -2.16 2.34 -16.86
N ASP A 184 -1.33 2.12 -17.88
CA ASP A 184 -1.58 1.10 -18.90
C ASP A 184 -1.22 -0.32 -18.46
N LYS A 185 -0.56 -0.47 -17.30
CA LYS A 185 -0.18 -1.76 -16.71
C LYS A 185 -1.24 -2.35 -15.77
N GLY A 186 -2.44 -1.76 -15.72
CA GLY A 186 -3.56 -2.28 -14.94
C GLY A 186 -3.22 -2.41 -13.46
N HIS A 187 -3.24 -3.63 -12.92
CA HIS A 187 -3.00 -3.84 -11.48
C HIS A 187 -1.57 -3.55 -11.04
N LEU A 188 -0.60 -3.72 -11.93
CA LEU A 188 0.80 -3.43 -11.64
C LEU A 188 1.02 -1.95 -11.30
N TRP A 189 0.19 -1.05 -11.82
CA TRP A 189 0.25 0.38 -11.50
C TRP A 189 -0.03 0.62 -10.02
N PHE A 190 -1.19 0.18 -9.54
CA PHE A 190 -1.57 0.44 -8.16
C PHE A 190 -0.76 -0.40 -7.16
N ASP A 191 -0.38 -1.63 -7.51
CA ASP A 191 0.45 -2.48 -6.64
C ASP A 191 1.84 -1.89 -6.42
N PHE A 192 2.43 -1.32 -7.48
CA PHE A 192 3.75 -0.68 -7.42
C PHE A 192 3.74 0.55 -6.51
N TYR A 193 2.85 1.50 -6.77
CA TYR A 193 2.76 2.73 -5.97
C TYR A 193 2.26 2.49 -4.55
N ARG A 194 1.45 1.45 -4.30
CA ARG A 194 1.06 1.05 -2.94
C ARG A 194 2.29 0.73 -2.09
N ASN A 195 3.24 -0.03 -2.64
CA ASN A 195 4.46 -0.37 -1.92
C ASN A 195 5.34 0.87 -1.67
N LEU A 196 5.45 1.78 -2.65
CA LEU A 196 6.23 3.01 -2.49
C LEU A 196 5.59 3.98 -1.46
N PHE A 197 4.26 4.08 -1.43
CA PHE A 197 3.55 4.83 -0.41
C PHE A 197 3.80 4.24 0.98
N LEU A 198 3.75 2.91 1.12
CA LEU A 198 4.03 2.22 2.39
C LEU A 198 5.49 2.37 2.84
N LEU A 199 6.43 2.55 1.92
CA LEU A 199 7.81 2.92 2.26
C LEU A 199 7.90 4.33 2.83
N LYS A 200 7.12 5.29 2.34
CA LYS A 200 7.01 6.61 2.96
C LYS A 200 6.24 6.58 4.29
N GLY A 201 5.29 5.67 4.44
CA GLY A 201 4.51 5.53 5.67
C GLY A 201 3.69 6.78 5.98
N SER A 202 3.72 7.21 7.24
CA SER A 202 3.07 8.46 7.69
C SER A 202 3.69 9.72 7.05
N ASP A 203 4.95 9.68 6.62
CA ASP A 203 5.62 10.85 6.04
C ASP A 203 5.01 11.28 4.71
N ALA A 204 4.34 10.37 3.99
CA ALA A 204 3.59 10.71 2.78
C ALA A 204 2.47 11.75 3.03
N PHE A 205 1.87 11.74 4.22
CA PHE A 205 0.85 12.73 4.58
C PHE A 205 1.48 14.12 4.79
N LEU A 206 2.69 14.16 5.34
CA LEU A 206 3.43 15.40 5.59
C LEU A 206 4.00 15.97 4.28
N GLU A 207 4.57 15.11 3.44
CA GLU A 207 5.10 15.45 2.11
C GLU A 207 4.02 16.03 1.19
N ALA A 208 2.82 15.43 1.19
CA ALA A 208 1.66 15.94 0.45
C ALA A 208 1.02 17.20 1.10
N GLY A 209 1.62 17.75 2.16
CA GLY A 209 1.15 18.96 2.83
C GLY A 209 -0.23 18.84 3.46
N LYS A 210 -0.64 17.63 3.91
CA LYS A 210 -2.00 17.42 4.42
C LYS A 210 -2.17 18.12 5.79
N PRO A 211 -3.17 19.00 5.94
CA PRO A 211 -3.38 19.74 7.19
C PRO A 211 -4.02 18.86 8.27
N GLY A 212 -3.74 19.19 9.53
CA GLY A 212 -4.30 18.47 10.68
C GLY A 212 -3.65 17.12 10.97
N CYS A 213 -2.53 16.79 10.33
CA CYS A 213 -1.78 15.54 10.53
C CYS A 213 -0.61 15.69 11.52
N HIS A 214 -0.55 16.76 12.31
CA HIS A 214 0.54 17.08 13.23
C HIS A 214 0.78 16.06 14.36
N HIS A 215 -0.16 15.13 14.60
CA HIS A 215 0.03 14.03 15.54
C HIS A 215 0.67 12.80 14.88
N LEU A 216 0.76 12.76 13.55
CA LEU A 216 1.50 11.69 12.87
C LEU A 216 2.99 11.87 13.18
N GLN A 217 3.60 10.80 13.67
CA GLN A 217 5.02 10.79 13.98
C GLN A 217 5.83 10.74 12.67
N PRO A 218 6.84 11.60 12.51
CA PRO A 218 7.83 11.44 11.45
C PRO A 218 8.47 10.05 11.51
N GLY A 219 8.59 9.37 10.38
CA GLY A 219 9.03 7.98 10.31
C GLY A 219 7.99 6.95 10.75
N GLY A 220 6.76 7.38 11.06
CA GLY A 220 5.67 6.52 11.47
C GLY A 220 5.17 5.60 10.34
N GLY A 221 4.55 4.50 10.73
CA GLY A 221 3.98 3.52 9.80
C GLY A 221 2.62 3.93 9.21
N CYS A 222 1.94 2.98 8.59
CA CYS A 222 0.56 3.11 8.13
C CYS A 222 -0.08 1.73 7.92
N ILE A 223 -1.41 1.68 7.86
CA ILE A 223 -2.19 0.47 7.65
C ILE A 223 -2.97 0.61 6.34
N TYR A 224 -2.48 -0.03 5.29
CA TYR A 224 -3.17 -0.14 4.02
C TYR A 224 -4.30 -1.16 4.08
N LEU A 225 -5.47 -0.80 3.53
CA LEU A 225 -6.62 -1.67 3.34
C LEU A 225 -7.17 -1.52 1.91
N ASP A 226 -7.45 -2.64 1.24
CA ASP A 226 -8.29 -2.64 0.05
C ASP A 226 -9.68 -2.08 0.43
N ALA A 227 -10.32 -1.33 -0.47
CA ALA A 227 -11.56 -0.62 -0.17
C ALA A 227 -12.80 -1.53 0.01
N ASP A 228 -12.66 -2.84 -0.22
CA ASP A 228 -13.66 -3.86 0.09
C ASP A 228 -13.48 -4.51 1.48
N MET A 229 -12.43 -4.15 2.23
CA MET A 229 -12.24 -4.53 3.63
C MET A 229 -13.15 -3.66 4.52
N LEU A 230 -14.23 -4.26 5.00
CA LEU A 230 -15.22 -3.54 5.82
C LEU A 230 -14.78 -3.51 7.29
N LEU A 231 -14.58 -2.30 7.81
CA LEU A 231 -14.50 -2.06 9.26
C LEU A 231 -15.89 -2.12 9.87
N THR A 232 -16.04 -2.90 10.94
CA THR A 232 -17.29 -2.97 11.72
C THR A 232 -17.16 -2.35 13.11
N ASP A 233 -15.93 -2.14 13.59
CA ASP A 233 -15.61 -1.48 14.85
C ASP A 233 -14.19 -0.88 14.79
N LYS A 234 -13.78 -0.13 15.82
CA LYS A 234 -12.43 0.43 15.95
C LYS A 234 -11.38 -0.70 16.03
N LEU A 235 -10.25 -0.52 15.35
CA LEU A 235 -9.12 -1.44 15.34
C LEU A 235 -8.31 -1.43 16.65
N GLY A 236 -8.34 -0.32 17.39
CA GLY A 236 -7.52 -0.13 18.59
C GLY A 236 -6.02 -0.09 18.27
N THR A 237 -5.21 -0.72 19.13
CA THR A 237 -3.76 -0.90 18.94
C THR A 237 -3.49 -2.32 18.45
N LEU A 238 -2.76 -2.45 17.34
CA LEU A 238 -2.32 -3.74 16.81
C LEU A 238 -0.93 -4.08 17.33
N TYR A 239 -0.62 -5.37 17.43
CA TYR A 239 0.69 -5.88 17.83
C TYR A 239 1.17 -6.88 16.79
N LEU A 240 2.18 -6.50 16.00
CA LEU A 240 2.60 -7.25 14.81
C LEU A 240 4.07 -7.69 14.92
N PRO A 241 4.46 -8.88 14.42
CA PRO A 241 5.85 -9.33 14.46
C PRO A 241 6.76 -8.39 13.67
N ASP A 242 7.79 -7.85 14.33
CA ASP A 242 8.67 -6.79 13.81
C ASP A 242 7.92 -5.54 13.31
N GLY A 243 6.63 -5.41 13.65
CA GLY A 243 5.79 -4.31 13.21
C GLY A 243 5.30 -4.43 11.76
N ILE A 244 5.21 -5.64 11.18
CA ILE A 244 4.62 -5.86 9.86
C ILE A 244 3.64 -7.04 9.83
N ALA A 245 2.54 -6.89 9.10
CA ALA A 245 1.67 -8.00 8.70
C ALA A 245 0.98 -7.71 7.37
N ILE A 246 0.58 -8.78 6.68
CA ILE A 246 -0.14 -8.72 5.40
C ILE A 246 -1.35 -9.62 5.39
N HIS A 247 -2.27 -9.37 4.47
CA HIS A 247 -3.43 -10.23 4.27
C HIS A 247 -3.00 -11.64 3.86
N VAL A 248 -3.67 -12.65 4.43
CA VAL A 248 -3.59 -14.05 3.99
C VAL A 248 -4.96 -14.46 3.48
N SER A 249 -5.10 -14.58 2.16
CA SER A 249 -6.32 -15.09 1.56
C SER A 249 -6.39 -16.60 1.75
N ARG A 250 -7.56 -17.06 2.20
CA ARG A 250 -7.91 -18.46 2.32
C ARG A 250 -9.15 -18.69 1.46
N LYS A 251 -8.95 -19.30 0.31
CA LYS A 251 -10.04 -19.62 -0.62
C LYS A 251 -9.99 -21.10 -0.93
N ASP A 252 -11.10 -21.77 -0.63
CA ASP A 252 -11.19 -23.24 -0.70
C ASP A 252 -10.05 -23.85 0.14
N ASN A 253 -9.21 -24.69 -0.48
CA ASN A 253 -8.03 -25.29 0.16
C ASN A 253 -6.72 -24.55 -0.13
N HIS A 254 -6.79 -23.34 -0.71
CA HIS A 254 -5.62 -22.55 -1.08
C HIS A 254 -5.39 -21.42 -0.08
N VAL A 255 -4.12 -21.26 0.32
CA VAL A 255 -3.65 -20.19 1.20
C VAL A 255 -2.59 -19.38 0.45
N SER A 256 -2.79 -18.08 0.34
CA SER A 256 -1.92 -17.17 -0.41
C SER A 256 -1.65 -15.88 0.38
N LEU A 257 -0.44 -15.36 0.26
CA LEU A 257 -0.11 -14.02 0.72
C LEU A 257 -0.69 -13.01 -0.27
N GLU A 258 -1.42 -12.02 0.24
CA GLU A 258 -2.08 -11.00 -0.57
C GLU A 258 -1.70 -9.60 -0.09
N ASN A 259 -1.74 -8.64 -1.01
CA ASN A 259 -1.42 -7.24 -0.72
C ASN A 259 -2.65 -6.40 -0.35
N GLY A 260 -3.81 -7.02 -0.14
CA GLY A 260 -5.06 -6.32 0.19
C GLY A 260 -5.13 -5.76 1.61
N ILE A 261 -4.23 -6.17 2.49
CA ILE A 261 -3.92 -5.52 3.77
C ILE A 261 -2.41 -5.51 3.89
N ILE A 262 -1.82 -4.36 4.19
CA ILE A 262 -0.41 -4.25 4.55
C ILE A 262 -0.31 -3.25 5.70
N ALA A 263 0.07 -3.72 6.88
CA ALA A 263 0.27 -2.89 8.06
C ALA A 263 1.76 -2.84 8.36
N VAL A 264 2.31 -1.64 8.51
CA VAL A 264 3.69 -1.40 8.94
C VAL A 264 3.70 -0.39 10.09
N ASN A 265 4.59 -0.57 11.07
CA ASN A 265 4.71 0.34 12.21
C ASN A 265 5.65 1.52 12.00
N ARG A 266 6.48 1.47 10.96
CA ARG A 266 7.46 2.50 10.60
C ARG A 266 7.57 2.66 9.09
N SER A 267 7.95 3.84 8.65
CA SER A 267 8.39 4.06 7.27
C SER A 267 9.65 3.24 6.98
N GLU A 268 9.91 2.99 5.71
CA GLU A 268 11.07 2.23 5.22
C GLU A 268 11.24 0.86 5.91
N HIS A 269 10.11 0.17 6.17
CA HIS A 269 10.14 -1.12 6.85
C HIS A 269 11.09 -2.11 6.11
N PRO A 270 12.03 -2.79 6.79
CA PRO A 270 13.07 -3.59 6.15
C PRO A 270 12.54 -4.66 5.18
N ALA A 271 11.42 -5.28 5.50
CA ALA A 271 10.75 -6.24 4.63
C ALA A 271 10.32 -5.63 3.28
N LEU A 272 9.83 -4.39 3.28
CA LEU A 272 9.43 -3.67 2.07
C LEU A 272 10.65 -3.14 1.29
N ILE A 273 11.70 -2.68 1.98
CA ILE A 273 12.99 -2.32 1.32
C ILE A 273 13.57 -3.54 0.60
N LYS A 274 13.56 -4.71 1.24
CA LYS A 274 14.08 -5.94 0.62
C LYS A 274 13.31 -6.26 -0.67
N ARG A 275 11.99 -6.04 -0.68
CA ARG A 275 11.16 -6.18 -1.88
C ARG A 275 11.55 -5.17 -2.97
N THR A 276 11.78 -3.90 -2.62
CA THR A 276 12.17 -2.90 -3.64
C THR A 276 13.53 -3.16 -4.24
N ARG A 277 14.47 -3.69 -3.46
CA ARG A 277 15.76 -4.19 -3.99
C ARG A 277 15.58 -5.38 -4.94
N ASN A 278 14.55 -6.20 -4.75
CA ASN A 278 14.25 -7.33 -5.62
C ASN A 278 13.53 -6.94 -6.92
N TYR A 279 12.89 -5.76 -7.03
CA TYR A 279 12.43 -5.26 -8.34
C TYR A 279 13.60 -4.97 -9.30
N ALA A 280 14.83 -4.85 -8.76
CA ALA A 280 16.05 -4.61 -9.49
C ALA A 280 16.91 -5.86 -9.73
N GLN A 281 16.42 -7.06 -9.35
CA GLN A 281 17.08 -8.36 -9.59
C GLN A 281 16.20 -9.22 -10.49
#